data_AF-A0A8T4WTP2-F1
#
_entry.id   AF-A0A8T4WTP2-F1
#
_cell.length_a   1.000
_cell.length_b   1.000
_cell.length_c   1.000
_cell.angle_alpha   90.00
_cell.angle_beta   90.00
_cell.angle_gamma   90.00
#
_symmetry.space_group_name_H-M   'P 1'
#
loop_
_entity.id
_entity.type
_entity.pdbx_description
1 polymer ?
#
loop_
_entity_poly.entity_id
_entity_poly.type
_entity_poly.pdbx_seq_one_letter_code
_entity_poly.pdbx_strand_id
1 'polypeptide(L)'
;ENHRFGTELADYAKVYSNVKGIFHTDELPGNGISKEEVKNLRKELKANDQDAVVLVAGNKEDTEKALKTVIDRANKALKGIPEETRRARPDGKTQFMRPLPGAARMYVETDIPPLVFSESKLNEIKDSLPDLPEEREGKYMEEFDLNEELAQRMSVSENASLFERLVNEYEVEPTLVATTLEETLTHLEKEGLNTKKLGEGELGEILSLISSGTVSKSALDSLLEKVSQGFSPEEAIEELGLEKMSRKELEELISEIISKKSDLIKERGDHAIDPLMGLVMKKVRGKADGELVHEILEEKLRKYKT
;
A
#
# COMPACT_ATOMS: atom_id res chain seq x y z
N GLU A 1 8.80 19.96 21.95
CA GLU A 1 9.57 20.34 23.17
C GLU A 1 9.72 19.24 24.25
N ASN A 2 9.53 17.95 23.93
CA ASN A 2 9.59 16.84 24.93
C ASN A 2 10.92 16.04 24.98
N HIS A 3 11.99 16.51 24.32
CA HIS A 3 13.31 15.85 24.40
C HIS A 3 14.26 16.78 25.15
N ARG A 4 14.70 16.35 26.33
CA ARG A 4 15.57 17.15 27.22
C ARG A 4 16.96 16.55 27.24
N PHE A 5 17.92 17.27 27.81
CA PHE A 5 19.23 16.71 28.08
C PHE A 5 19.16 15.50 29.03
N GLY A 6 18.24 15.51 30.00
CA GLY A 6 17.96 14.33 30.85
C GLY A 6 17.52 13.10 30.05
N THR A 7 16.81 13.29 28.93
CA THR A 7 16.46 12.20 28.02
C THR A 7 17.70 11.60 27.34
N GLU A 8 18.67 12.43 26.94
CA GLU A 8 19.96 11.96 26.38
C GLU A 8 20.75 11.14 27.41
N LEU A 9 20.81 11.62 28.66
CA LEU A 9 21.44 10.88 29.76
C LEU A 9 20.75 9.54 30.00
N ALA A 10 19.41 9.52 29.96
CA ALA A 10 18.62 8.31 30.12
C ALA A 10 18.84 7.32 28.97
N ASP A 11 18.94 7.80 27.73
CA ASP A 11 19.15 6.95 26.56
C ASP A 11 20.54 6.31 26.59
N TYR A 12 21.57 7.07 26.95
CA TYR A 12 22.91 6.53 27.21
C TYR A 12 22.88 5.48 28.31
N ALA A 13 22.25 5.76 29.44
CA ALA A 13 22.13 4.79 30.53
C ALA A 13 21.46 3.49 30.07
N LYS A 14 20.34 3.57 29.33
CA LYS A 14 19.61 2.39 28.81
C LYS A 14 20.40 1.57 27.80
N VAL A 15 21.25 2.20 26.98
CA VAL A 15 22.04 1.49 25.97
C VAL A 15 23.20 0.73 26.61
N TYR A 16 23.88 1.34 27.58
CA TYR A 16 25.08 0.78 28.19
C TYR A 16 24.82 -0.04 29.46
N SER A 17 23.58 -0.04 29.96
CA SER A 17 23.18 -0.80 31.15
C SER A 17 21.72 -1.23 31.05
N ASN A 18 21.32 -2.25 31.82
CA ASN A 18 19.95 -2.79 31.76
C ASN A 18 18.93 -1.98 32.59
N VAL A 19 19.16 -0.68 32.79
CA VAL A 19 18.26 0.17 33.58
C VAL A 19 17.09 0.67 32.73
N LYS A 20 15.91 0.80 33.36
CA LYS A 20 14.72 1.33 32.67
C LYS A 20 14.79 2.84 32.38
N GLY A 21 15.63 3.56 33.12
CA GLY A 21 15.77 5.00 33.02
C GLY A 21 16.50 5.57 34.22
N ILE A 22 16.48 6.90 34.34
CA ILE A 22 17.11 7.66 35.42
C ILE A 22 16.10 8.66 35.97
N PHE A 23 16.34 9.15 37.17
CA PHE A 23 15.69 10.35 37.72
C PHE A 23 16.74 11.44 37.89
N HIS A 24 16.39 12.70 37.65
CA HIS A 24 17.30 13.81 37.94
C HIS A 24 16.55 14.98 38.59
N THR A 25 17.28 15.79 39.34
CA THR A 25 16.70 16.86 40.18
C THR A 25 15.90 17.92 39.45
N ASP A 26 16.06 18.08 38.13
CA ASP A 26 15.26 19.05 37.36
C ASP A 26 13.85 18.51 37.03
N GLU A 27 13.66 17.20 37.16
CA GLU A 27 12.35 16.53 37.03
C GLU A 27 11.74 16.17 38.39
N LEU A 28 12.44 16.50 39.48
CA LEU A 28 12.00 16.28 40.86
C LEU A 28 11.75 17.62 41.57
N PRO A 29 10.74 17.75 42.44
CA PRO A 29 9.81 16.71 42.93
C PRO A 29 8.83 16.24 41.85
N GLY A 30 8.59 14.93 41.79
CA GLY A 30 7.84 14.27 40.73
C GLY A 30 7.96 12.74 40.84
N ASN A 31 7.15 11.99 40.09
CA ASN A 31 7.20 10.52 40.08
C ASN A 31 7.08 9.84 41.47
N GLY A 32 6.34 10.47 42.40
CA GLY A 32 6.16 9.96 43.77
C GLY A 32 7.25 10.37 44.77
N ILE A 33 8.26 11.14 44.36
CA ILE A 33 9.32 11.66 45.25
C ILE A 33 8.95 13.06 45.74
N SER A 34 8.89 13.21 47.06
CA SER A 34 8.54 14.43 47.78
C SER A 34 9.66 15.48 47.78
N LYS A 35 9.30 16.74 48.05
CA LYS A 35 10.27 17.83 48.22
C LYS A 35 11.25 17.58 49.37
N GLU A 36 10.79 16.94 50.45
CA GLU A 36 11.62 16.62 51.61
C GLU A 36 12.69 15.58 51.26
N GLU A 37 12.33 14.54 50.50
CA GLU A 37 13.27 13.53 50.00
C GLU A 37 14.33 14.14 49.08
N VAL A 38 13.94 15.04 48.16
CA VAL A 38 14.89 15.76 47.30
C VAL A 38 15.84 16.64 48.12
N LYS A 39 15.33 17.31 49.17
CA LYS A 39 16.15 18.14 50.07
C LYS A 39 17.16 17.30 50.85
N ASN A 40 16.73 16.15 51.37
CA ASN A 40 17.60 15.21 52.08
C ASN A 40 18.68 14.65 51.14
N LEU A 41 18.32 14.30 49.91
CA LEU A 41 19.26 13.84 48.89
C LEU A 41 20.35 14.87 48.58
N ARG A 42 19.97 16.13 48.32
CA ARG A 42 20.94 17.22 48.06
C ARG A 42 21.87 17.43 49.26
N LYS A 43 21.33 17.36 50.48
CA LYS A 43 22.12 17.48 51.71
C LYS A 43 23.14 16.36 51.86
N GLU A 44 22.74 15.11 51.61
CA GLU A 44 23.61 13.94 51.73
C GLU A 44 24.77 13.99 50.73
N LEU A 45 24.49 14.39 49.49
CA LEU A 45 25.49 14.52 48.43
C LEU A 45 26.25 15.84 48.44
N LYS A 46 25.95 16.73 49.40
CA LYS A 46 26.53 18.08 49.51
C LYS A 46 26.39 18.91 48.22
N ALA A 47 25.29 18.71 47.49
CA ALA A 47 24.98 19.40 46.26
C ALA A 47 24.34 20.77 46.56
N ASN A 48 24.85 21.84 45.95
CA ASN A 48 24.29 23.19 46.04
C ASN A 48 23.14 23.40 45.04
N ASP A 49 22.56 24.60 44.97
CA ASP A 49 21.41 24.90 44.11
C ASP A 49 21.73 24.94 42.60
N GLN A 50 23.01 25.11 42.23
CA GLN A 50 23.49 25.04 40.85
C GLN A 50 23.88 23.62 40.43
N ASP A 51 23.99 22.70 41.38
CA ASP A 51 24.30 21.30 41.10
C ASP A 51 23.01 20.53 40.78
N ALA A 52 23.12 19.58 39.86
CA ALA A 52 22.08 18.59 39.59
C ALA A 52 22.50 17.21 40.11
N VAL A 53 21.53 16.45 40.64
CA VAL A 53 21.76 15.07 41.09
C VAL A 53 20.99 14.12 40.19
N VAL A 54 21.66 13.05 39.73
CA VAL A 54 21.04 11.95 38.99
C VAL A 54 20.97 10.71 39.88
N LEU A 55 19.82 10.05 39.89
CA LEU A 55 19.52 8.83 40.60
C LEU A 55 19.15 7.72 39.63
N VAL A 56 19.56 6.49 39.95
CA VAL A 56 19.19 5.29 39.21
C VAL A 56 18.79 4.22 40.21
N ALA A 57 17.63 3.60 40.01
CA ALA A 57 17.12 2.53 40.87
C ALA A 57 17.14 1.20 40.11
N GLY A 58 17.68 0.16 40.74
CA GLY A 58 17.88 -1.15 40.13
C GLY A 58 18.85 -1.99 40.94
N ASN A 59 19.35 -3.08 40.36
CA ASN A 59 20.43 -3.84 40.99
C ASN A 59 21.73 -3.02 41.01
N LYS A 60 22.62 -3.36 41.94
CA LYS A 60 23.86 -2.59 42.18
C LYS A 60 24.77 -2.51 40.95
N GLU A 61 24.91 -3.60 40.21
CA GLU A 61 25.82 -3.65 39.06
C GLU A 61 25.35 -2.77 37.90
N ASP A 62 24.07 -2.85 37.54
CA ASP A 62 23.48 -2.05 36.46
C ASP A 62 23.41 -0.57 36.82
N THR A 63 23.09 -0.25 38.09
CA THR A 63 23.03 1.15 38.56
C THR A 63 24.41 1.81 38.58
N GLU A 64 25.45 1.10 39.01
CA GLU A 64 26.83 1.61 38.95
C GLU A 64 27.30 1.85 37.51
N LYS A 65 26.99 0.94 36.58
CA LYS A 65 27.29 1.11 35.13
C LYS A 65 26.51 2.27 34.53
N ALA A 66 25.23 2.41 34.85
CA ALA A 66 24.38 3.50 34.40
C ALA A 66 24.94 4.85 34.86
N LEU A 67 25.26 5.00 36.14
CA LEU A 67 25.80 6.26 36.70
C LEU A 67 27.14 6.63 36.07
N LYS A 68 28.06 5.67 35.86
CA LYS A 68 29.32 5.92 35.14
C LYS A 68 29.08 6.44 33.72
N THR A 69 28.11 5.87 33.02
CA THR A 69 27.74 6.27 31.66
C THR A 69 27.11 7.67 31.63
N VAL A 70 26.24 7.97 32.58
CA VAL A 70 25.64 9.31 32.76
C VAL A 70 26.74 10.35 33.00
N ILE A 71 27.71 10.06 33.86
CA ILE A 71 28.85 10.94 34.13
C ILE A 71 29.66 11.17 32.85
N ASP A 72 29.99 10.12 32.09
CA ASP A 72 30.69 10.25 30.81
C ASP A 72 29.91 11.14 29.82
N ARG A 73 28.59 10.93 29.70
CA ARG A 73 27.74 11.72 28.81
C ARG A 73 27.61 13.18 29.25
N ALA A 74 27.53 13.44 30.55
CA ALA A 74 27.53 14.78 31.13
C ALA A 74 28.86 15.50 30.84
N ASN A 75 30.00 14.83 31.03
CA ASN A 75 31.32 15.36 30.70
C ASN A 75 31.47 15.65 29.19
N LYS A 76 30.91 14.81 28.33
CA LYS A 76 30.87 15.07 26.87
C LYS A 76 30.07 16.32 26.53
N ALA A 77 28.95 16.57 27.21
CA ALA A 77 28.13 17.77 27.00
C ALA A 77 28.89 19.07 27.29
N LEU A 78 29.82 19.05 28.26
CA LEU A 78 30.68 20.20 28.55
C LEU A 78 31.67 20.51 27.41
N LYS A 79 32.01 19.52 26.59
CA LYS A 79 32.89 19.70 25.43
C LYS A 79 32.12 20.11 24.17
N GLY A 80 30.88 19.65 24.03
CA GLY A 80 30.02 19.97 22.90
C GLY A 80 29.06 18.84 22.53
N ILE A 81 28.67 18.80 21.25
CA ILE A 81 27.81 17.75 20.69
C ILE A 81 28.69 16.53 20.38
N PRO A 82 28.45 15.36 21.00
CA PRO A 82 29.23 14.17 20.72
C PRO A 82 28.89 13.58 19.35
N GLU A 83 29.87 12.95 18.72
CA GLU A 83 29.65 12.17 17.51
C GLU A 83 29.07 10.79 17.85
N GLU A 84 27.90 10.48 17.30
CA GLU A 84 27.15 9.28 17.67
C GLU A 84 26.20 8.80 16.56
N THR A 85 25.85 7.51 16.60
CA THR A 85 24.79 6.94 15.77
C THR A 85 23.46 7.04 16.50
N ARG A 86 22.46 7.63 15.84
CA ARG A 86 21.11 7.82 16.38
C ARG A 86 20.08 7.21 15.44
N ARG A 87 19.00 6.64 15.99
CA ARG A 87 17.84 6.19 15.20
C ARG A 87 16.84 7.32 15.01
N ALA A 88 16.23 7.38 13.82
CA ALA A 88 15.05 8.20 13.59
C ALA A 88 13.84 7.67 14.38
N ARG A 89 13.00 8.58 14.83
CA ARG A 89 11.73 8.30 15.50
C ARG A 89 10.57 8.81 14.64
N PRO A 90 9.35 8.26 14.78
CA PRO A 90 8.17 8.71 14.04
C PRO A 90 7.84 10.20 14.23
N ASP A 91 8.23 10.81 15.36
CA ASP A 91 8.02 12.22 15.65
C ASP A 91 9.07 13.15 15.00
N GLY A 92 9.86 12.64 14.03
CA GLY A 92 10.91 13.38 13.34
C GLY A 92 12.16 13.65 14.19
N LYS A 93 12.20 13.16 15.44
CA LYS A 93 13.36 13.28 16.33
C LYS A 93 14.29 12.09 16.20
N THR A 94 15.44 12.17 16.87
CA THR A 94 16.42 11.10 16.91
C THR A 94 16.68 10.64 18.33
N GLN A 95 17.08 9.39 18.51
CA GLN A 95 17.44 8.80 19.81
C GLN A 95 18.81 8.12 19.72
N PHE A 96 19.64 8.31 20.74
CA PHE A 96 20.95 7.64 20.81
C PHE A 96 20.82 6.12 20.70
N MET A 97 21.68 5.51 19.88
CA MET A 97 21.77 4.05 19.75
C MET A 97 23.13 3.53 20.20
N ARG A 98 24.21 4.10 19.68
CA ARG A 98 25.59 3.66 19.91
C ARG A 98 26.58 4.76 19.48
N PRO A 99 27.85 4.70 19.92
CA PRO A 99 28.90 5.54 19.35
C PRO A 99 29.04 5.33 17.85
N LEU A 100 29.65 6.29 17.17
CA LEU A 100 30.07 6.05 15.79
C LEU A 100 30.95 4.80 15.72
N PRO A 101 30.71 3.92 14.73
CA PRO A 101 31.63 2.82 14.46
C PRO A 101 33.01 3.39 14.12
N GLY A 102 34.06 2.69 14.54
CA GLY A 102 35.42 3.02 14.12
C GLY A 102 35.59 2.85 12.61
N ALA A 103 36.69 3.39 12.07
CA ALA A 103 37.00 3.27 10.64
C ALA A 103 37.10 1.79 10.23
N ALA A 104 36.43 1.45 9.13
CA ALA A 104 36.54 0.12 8.53
C ALA A 104 37.98 -0.12 8.04
N ARG A 105 38.55 -1.27 8.39
CA ARG A 105 39.84 -1.71 7.87
C ARG A 105 39.57 -2.57 6.64
N MET A 106 39.92 -2.05 5.47
CA MET A 106 39.73 -2.75 4.19
C MET A 106 41.03 -3.36 3.72
N TYR A 107 40.93 -4.53 3.09
CA TYR A 107 42.00 -5.19 2.33
C TYR A 107 41.39 -5.71 1.03
N VAL A 108 42.23 -6.02 0.05
CA VAL A 108 41.75 -6.54 -1.25
C VAL A 108 41.21 -7.95 -1.05
N GLU A 109 39.97 -8.18 -1.48
CA GLU A 109 39.38 -9.52 -1.54
C GLU A 109 40.14 -10.37 -2.57
N THR A 110 40.75 -11.46 -2.13
CA THR A 110 41.61 -12.31 -2.97
C THR A 110 40.88 -13.52 -3.53
N ASP A 111 39.76 -13.90 -2.94
CA ASP A 111 38.99 -15.08 -3.37
C ASP A 111 38.19 -14.79 -4.65
N ILE A 112 37.90 -13.51 -4.91
CA ILE A 112 37.15 -13.05 -6.08
C ILE A 112 38.11 -12.41 -7.08
N PRO A 113 38.28 -12.97 -8.29
CA PRO A 113 39.06 -12.34 -9.34
C PRO A 113 38.50 -10.95 -9.71
N PRO A 114 39.35 -9.99 -10.12
CA PRO A 114 38.88 -8.70 -10.58
C PRO A 114 37.88 -8.83 -11.75
N LEU A 115 36.73 -8.17 -11.62
CA LEU A 115 35.73 -8.09 -12.68
C LEU A 115 36.00 -6.87 -13.56
N VAL A 116 36.25 -7.11 -14.85
CA VAL A 116 36.45 -6.06 -15.85
C VAL A 116 35.27 -6.06 -16.82
N PHE A 117 34.56 -4.95 -16.91
CA PHE A 117 33.45 -4.77 -17.84
C PHE A 117 33.95 -4.17 -19.17
N SER A 118 33.57 -4.77 -20.30
CA SER A 118 33.83 -4.19 -21.62
C SER A 118 32.89 -3.02 -21.90
N GLU A 119 33.32 -2.07 -22.75
CA GLU A 119 32.43 -0.99 -23.20
C GLU A 119 31.17 -1.52 -23.89
N SER A 120 31.31 -2.63 -24.64
CA SER A 120 30.14 -3.29 -25.26
C SER A 120 29.11 -3.74 -24.23
N LYS A 121 29.55 -4.29 -23.09
CA LYS A 121 28.66 -4.75 -22.03
C LYS A 121 28.03 -3.58 -21.28
N LEU A 122 28.78 -2.50 -21.08
CA LEU A 122 28.25 -1.28 -20.47
C LEU A 122 27.17 -0.64 -21.35
N ASN A 123 27.38 -0.59 -22.67
CA ASN A 123 26.39 -0.07 -23.61
C ASN A 123 25.14 -0.96 -23.64
N GLU A 124 25.31 -2.29 -23.69
CA GLU A 124 24.18 -3.24 -23.62
C GLU A 124 23.32 -3.01 -22.36
N ILE A 125 23.93 -2.84 -21.19
CA ILE A 125 23.19 -2.58 -19.93
C ILE A 125 22.50 -1.22 -19.97
N LYS A 126 23.18 -0.20 -20.50
CA LYS A 126 22.65 1.16 -20.60
C LYS A 126 21.43 1.21 -21.51
N ASP A 127 21.47 0.49 -22.62
CA ASP A 127 20.38 0.41 -23.59
C ASP A 127 19.23 -0.48 -23.08
N SER A 128 19.48 -1.33 -22.07
CA SER A 128 18.46 -2.17 -21.42
C SER A 128 17.90 -1.60 -20.11
N LEU A 129 18.24 -0.35 -19.76
CA LEU A 129 17.67 0.27 -18.55
C LEU A 129 16.17 0.50 -18.76
N PRO A 130 15.33 0.17 -17.76
CA PRO A 130 13.91 0.50 -17.83
C PRO A 130 13.73 2.01 -17.70
N ASP A 131 12.63 2.50 -18.26
CA ASP A 131 12.18 3.88 -18.11
C ASP A 131 11.93 4.23 -16.63
N LEU A 132 12.21 5.47 -16.25
CA LEU A 132 11.90 5.96 -14.91
C LEU A 132 10.37 6.03 -14.71
N PRO A 133 9.86 5.93 -13.47
CA PRO A 133 8.42 6.04 -13.22
C PRO A 133 7.79 7.30 -13.80
N GLU A 134 8.47 8.45 -13.73
CA GLU A 134 7.98 9.71 -14.28
C GLU A 134 7.90 9.69 -15.82
N GLU A 135 8.86 9.03 -16.48
CA GLU A 135 8.86 8.85 -17.94
C GLU A 135 7.74 7.89 -18.37
N ARG A 136 7.53 6.82 -17.60
CA ARG A 136 6.45 5.84 -17.83
C ARG A 136 5.08 6.45 -17.62
N GLU A 137 4.90 7.29 -16.60
CA GLU A 137 3.64 8.00 -16.36
C GLU A 137 3.28 8.88 -17.58
N GLY A 138 4.24 9.67 -18.07
CA GLY A 138 4.05 10.47 -19.28
C GLY A 138 3.71 9.61 -20.50
N LYS A 139 4.44 8.51 -20.71
CA LYS A 139 4.16 7.53 -21.78
C LYS A 139 2.74 6.96 -21.67
N TYR A 140 2.29 6.60 -20.46
CA TYR A 140 0.96 6.02 -20.23
C TYR A 140 -0.18 7.00 -20.49
N MET A 141 0.03 8.28 -20.22
CA MET A 141 -0.94 9.32 -20.57
C MET A 141 -0.97 9.59 -22.07
N GLU A 142 0.20 9.67 -22.73
CA GLU A 142 0.28 10.06 -24.15
C GLU A 142 -0.02 8.91 -25.13
N GLU A 143 0.53 7.72 -24.89
CA GLU A 143 0.41 6.57 -25.81
C GLU A 143 -0.82 5.70 -25.51
N PHE A 144 -1.19 5.58 -24.22
CA PHE A 144 -2.25 4.68 -23.77
C PHE A 144 -3.53 5.40 -23.30
N ASP A 145 -3.56 6.74 -23.39
CA ASP A 145 -4.70 7.60 -23.01
C ASP A 145 -5.22 7.34 -21.58
N LEU A 146 -4.33 6.90 -20.67
CA LEU A 146 -4.70 6.71 -19.28
C LEU A 146 -4.87 8.07 -18.60
N ASN A 147 -5.84 8.16 -17.69
CA ASN A 147 -5.95 9.32 -16.81
C ASN A 147 -4.73 9.39 -15.86
N GLU A 148 -4.45 10.60 -15.35
CA GLU A 148 -3.27 10.89 -14.50
C GLU A 148 -3.17 9.96 -13.28
N GLU A 149 -4.28 9.70 -12.58
CA GLU A 149 -4.29 8.85 -11.39
C GLU A 149 -3.92 7.40 -11.72
N LEU A 150 -4.49 6.85 -12.80
CA LEU A 150 -4.26 5.48 -13.23
C LEU A 150 -2.86 5.32 -13.84
N ALA A 151 -2.39 6.32 -14.60
CA ALA A 151 -1.05 6.36 -15.15
C ALA A 151 0.01 6.39 -14.03
N GLN A 152 -0.17 7.23 -13.02
CA GLN A 152 0.73 7.32 -11.87
C GLN A 152 0.77 5.99 -11.08
N ARG A 153 -0.39 5.35 -10.86
CA ARG A 153 -0.44 4.05 -10.17
C ARG A 153 0.27 2.97 -10.99
N MET A 154 -0.01 2.89 -12.28
CA MET A 154 0.62 1.92 -13.18
C MET A 154 2.12 2.14 -13.36
N SER A 155 2.60 3.39 -13.32
CA SER A 155 4.02 3.70 -13.54
C SER A 155 4.92 3.14 -12.44
N VAL A 156 4.42 3.05 -11.20
CA VAL A 156 5.15 2.45 -10.06
C VAL A 156 4.76 1.01 -9.75
N SER A 157 3.79 0.46 -10.48
CA SER A 157 3.29 -0.91 -10.27
C SER A 157 4.32 -1.97 -10.64
N GLU A 158 4.30 -3.09 -9.91
CA GLU A 158 5.03 -4.32 -10.29
C GLU A 158 4.47 -4.94 -11.58
N ASN A 159 3.20 -4.65 -11.91
CA ASN A 159 2.50 -5.14 -13.10
C ASN A 159 2.73 -4.28 -14.35
N ALA A 160 3.55 -3.24 -14.24
CA ALA A 160 4.06 -2.40 -15.33
C ALA A 160 4.29 -3.12 -16.66
N SER A 161 5.22 -4.09 -16.64
CA SER A 161 5.62 -4.81 -17.84
C SER A 161 4.53 -5.75 -18.33
N LEU A 162 3.69 -6.27 -17.42
CA LEU A 162 2.55 -7.11 -17.77
C LEU A 162 1.48 -6.28 -18.48
N PHE A 163 1.19 -5.08 -17.99
CA PHE A 163 0.28 -4.13 -18.63
C PHE A 163 0.70 -3.85 -20.08
N GLU A 164 1.95 -3.46 -20.30
CA GLU A 164 2.44 -3.16 -21.65
C GLU A 164 2.38 -4.40 -22.56
N ARG A 165 2.69 -5.60 -22.05
CA ARG A 165 2.54 -6.84 -22.83
C ARG A 165 1.08 -7.12 -23.18
N LEU A 166 0.18 -7.08 -22.20
CA LEU A 166 -1.24 -7.40 -22.39
C LEU A 166 -1.88 -6.45 -23.40
N VAL A 167 -1.63 -5.14 -23.28
CA VAL A 167 -2.18 -4.14 -24.21
C VAL A 167 -1.66 -4.37 -25.64
N ASN A 168 -0.36 -4.64 -25.80
CA ASN A 168 0.24 -4.80 -27.13
C ASN A 168 -0.06 -6.15 -27.78
N GLU A 169 -0.12 -7.24 -27.01
CA GLU A 169 -0.29 -8.60 -27.54
C GLU A 169 -1.76 -8.94 -27.81
N TYR A 170 -2.68 -8.47 -26.97
CA TYR A 170 -4.11 -8.80 -27.07
C TYR A 170 -4.96 -7.68 -27.69
N GLU A 171 -4.35 -6.55 -28.06
CA GLU A 171 -5.02 -5.36 -28.62
C GLU A 171 -6.24 -4.93 -27.78
N VAL A 172 -6.06 -4.94 -26.46
CA VAL A 172 -7.12 -4.64 -25.48
C VAL A 172 -7.08 -3.19 -25.04
N GLU A 173 -8.23 -2.68 -24.61
CA GLU A 173 -8.37 -1.30 -24.15
C GLU A 173 -7.49 -1.04 -22.91
N PRO A 174 -6.55 -0.07 -22.94
CA PRO A 174 -5.57 0.12 -21.88
C PRO A 174 -6.17 0.41 -20.50
N THR A 175 -7.23 1.22 -20.43
CA THR A 175 -7.89 1.56 -19.16
C THR A 175 -8.44 0.30 -18.48
N LEU A 176 -9.06 -0.60 -19.25
CA LEU A 176 -9.54 -1.89 -18.74
C LEU A 176 -8.40 -2.73 -18.16
N VAL A 177 -7.27 -2.85 -18.85
CA VAL A 177 -6.12 -3.62 -18.35
C VAL A 177 -5.57 -3.02 -17.07
N ALA A 178 -5.30 -1.70 -17.06
CA ALA A 178 -4.75 -1.00 -15.91
C ALA A 178 -5.69 -1.10 -14.70
N THR A 179 -7.00 -0.90 -14.91
CA THR A 179 -8.01 -1.04 -13.84
C THR A 179 -8.07 -2.47 -13.33
N THR A 180 -8.02 -3.47 -14.21
CA THR A 180 -8.07 -4.88 -13.82
C THR A 180 -6.88 -5.23 -12.93
N LEU A 181 -5.67 -4.83 -13.34
CA LEU A 181 -4.44 -5.15 -12.62
C LEU A 181 -4.35 -4.43 -11.27
N GLU A 182 -4.70 -3.15 -11.22
CA GLU A 182 -4.49 -2.33 -10.01
C GLU A 182 -5.67 -2.34 -9.05
N GLU A 183 -6.90 -2.52 -9.54
CA GLU A 183 -8.11 -2.43 -8.75
C GLU A 183 -8.77 -3.79 -8.59
N THR A 184 -9.15 -4.43 -9.69
CA THR A 184 -9.95 -5.67 -9.64
C THR A 184 -9.19 -6.81 -8.99
N LEU A 185 -7.95 -7.08 -9.42
CA LEU A 185 -7.14 -8.15 -8.81
C LEU A 185 -6.85 -7.85 -7.34
N THR A 186 -6.48 -6.62 -6.99
CA THR A 186 -6.25 -6.19 -5.60
C THR A 186 -7.51 -6.35 -4.74
N HIS A 187 -8.69 -6.11 -5.31
CA HIS A 187 -9.97 -6.33 -4.64
C HIS A 187 -10.23 -7.82 -4.40
N LEU A 188 -10.10 -8.65 -5.43
CA LEU A 188 -10.32 -10.10 -5.35
C LEU A 188 -9.33 -10.79 -4.40
N GLU A 189 -8.07 -10.32 -4.35
CA GLU A 189 -7.09 -10.81 -3.36
C GLU A 189 -7.54 -10.59 -1.92
N LYS A 190 -8.17 -9.44 -1.64
CA LYS A 190 -8.72 -9.13 -0.31
C LYS A 190 -9.90 -10.02 0.03
N GLU A 191 -10.64 -10.50 -0.97
CA GLU A 191 -11.73 -11.48 -0.80
C GLU A 191 -11.23 -12.93 -0.69
N GLY A 192 -9.91 -13.15 -0.84
CA GLY A 192 -9.26 -14.44 -0.63
C GLY A 192 -8.93 -15.20 -1.92
N LEU A 193 -9.08 -14.56 -3.08
CA LEU A 193 -8.66 -15.12 -4.36
C LEU A 193 -7.14 -15.17 -4.47
N ASN A 194 -6.63 -16.27 -5.01
CA ASN A 194 -5.20 -16.43 -5.27
C ASN A 194 -4.87 -16.05 -6.71
N THR A 195 -4.55 -14.78 -6.93
CA THR A 195 -4.20 -14.19 -8.24
C THR A 195 -2.98 -14.83 -8.88
N LYS A 196 -2.09 -15.46 -8.10
CA LYS A 196 -0.91 -16.16 -8.64
C LYS A 196 -1.26 -17.38 -9.50
N LYS A 197 -2.51 -17.84 -9.45
CA LYS A 197 -2.99 -18.92 -10.30
C LYS A 197 -3.48 -18.44 -11.66
N LEU A 198 -3.67 -17.13 -11.84
CA LEU A 198 -4.06 -16.55 -13.12
C LEU A 198 -2.81 -16.42 -13.98
N GLY A 199 -2.76 -17.17 -15.07
CA GLY A 199 -1.68 -17.05 -16.04
C GLY A 199 -1.80 -15.74 -16.83
N GLU A 200 -0.66 -15.22 -17.32
CA GLU A 200 -0.66 -14.03 -18.17
C GLU A 200 -1.50 -14.23 -19.44
N GLY A 201 -1.45 -15.44 -20.03
CA GLY A 201 -2.23 -15.78 -21.22
C GLY A 201 -3.74 -15.82 -20.95
N GLU A 202 -4.14 -16.43 -19.84
CA GLU A 202 -5.56 -16.50 -19.43
C GLU A 202 -6.13 -15.10 -19.17
N LEU A 203 -5.34 -14.23 -18.51
CA LEU A 203 -5.71 -12.83 -18.29
C LEU A 203 -5.89 -12.09 -19.63
N GLY A 204 -4.96 -12.26 -20.57
CA GLY A 204 -5.05 -11.66 -21.89
C GLY A 204 -6.28 -12.12 -22.67
N GLU A 205 -6.59 -13.42 -22.65
CA GLU A 205 -7.78 -13.99 -23.27
C GLU A 205 -9.08 -13.42 -22.68
N ILE A 206 -9.20 -13.37 -21.35
CA ILE A 206 -10.37 -12.78 -20.66
C ILE A 206 -10.56 -11.32 -21.07
N LEU A 207 -9.48 -10.53 -21.06
CA LEU A 207 -9.51 -9.11 -21.42
C LEU A 207 -9.88 -8.92 -22.90
N SER A 208 -9.38 -9.78 -23.80
CA SER A 208 -9.72 -9.76 -25.23
C SER A 208 -11.20 -10.11 -25.49
N LEU A 209 -11.75 -11.07 -24.74
CA LEU A 209 -13.17 -11.45 -24.82
C LEU A 209 -14.10 -10.32 -24.37
N ILE A 210 -13.67 -9.51 -23.40
CA ILE A 210 -14.41 -8.32 -22.96
C ILE A 210 -14.24 -7.18 -23.97
N SER A 211 -13.02 -6.93 -24.46
CA SER A 211 -12.73 -5.88 -25.45
C SER A 211 -13.48 -6.10 -26.77
N SER A 212 -13.54 -7.35 -27.26
CA SER A 212 -14.34 -7.75 -28.43
C SER A 212 -15.85 -7.69 -28.21
N GLY A 213 -16.29 -7.50 -26.96
CA GLY A 213 -17.70 -7.42 -26.59
C GLY A 213 -18.42 -8.77 -26.60
N THR A 214 -17.69 -9.89 -26.63
CA THR A 214 -18.22 -11.26 -26.52
C THR A 214 -18.80 -11.52 -25.13
N VAL A 215 -18.13 -10.96 -24.12
CA VAL A 215 -18.55 -10.99 -22.72
C VAL A 215 -18.76 -9.55 -22.23
N SER A 216 -19.73 -9.35 -21.33
CA SER A 216 -19.96 -8.03 -20.73
C SER A 216 -18.86 -7.68 -19.72
N LYS A 217 -18.60 -6.38 -19.49
CA LYS A 217 -17.62 -5.94 -18.48
C LYS A 217 -18.01 -6.41 -17.07
N SER A 218 -19.31 -6.55 -16.81
CA SER A 218 -19.84 -6.97 -15.51
C SER A 218 -19.54 -8.44 -15.14
N ALA A 219 -19.05 -9.23 -16.09
CA ALA A 219 -18.70 -10.63 -15.87
C ALA A 219 -17.21 -10.86 -15.57
N LEU A 220 -16.38 -9.81 -15.61
CA LEU A 220 -14.94 -9.88 -15.40
C LEU A 220 -14.58 -10.58 -14.07
N ASP A 221 -15.14 -10.12 -12.96
CA ASP A 221 -14.84 -10.64 -11.62
C ASP A 221 -15.17 -12.14 -11.53
N SER A 222 -16.33 -12.54 -12.03
CA SER A 222 -16.76 -13.95 -12.04
C SER A 222 -15.89 -14.83 -12.92
N LEU A 223 -15.38 -14.31 -14.04
CA LEU A 223 -14.44 -15.03 -14.90
C LEU A 223 -13.08 -15.18 -14.21
N LEU A 224 -12.54 -14.10 -13.64
CA LEU A 224 -11.27 -14.15 -12.91
C LEU A 224 -11.34 -15.12 -11.73
N GLU A 225 -12.45 -15.13 -10.99
CA GLU A 225 -12.71 -16.11 -9.94
C GLU A 225 -12.67 -17.55 -10.45
N LYS A 226 -13.39 -17.84 -11.54
CA LYS A 226 -13.51 -19.19 -12.07
C LYS A 226 -12.19 -19.68 -12.66
N VAL A 227 -11.49 -18.83 -13.41
CA VAL A 227 -10.19 -19.18 -14.01
C VAL A 227 -9.13 -19.39 -12.93
N SER A 228 -9.16 -18.65 -11.81
CA SER A 228 -8.27 -18.89 -10.67
C SER A 228 -8.42 -20.29 -10.03
N GLN A 229 -9.54 -20.97 -10.30
CA GLN A 229 -9.78 -22.36 -9.86
C GLN A 229 -9.20 -23.41 -10.81
N GLY A 230 -8.65 -22.99 -11.96
CA GLY A 230 -7.99 -23.85 -12.96
C GLY A 230 -8.85 -24.19 -14.18
N PHE A 231 -9.92 -23.43 -14.42
CA PHE A 231 -10.73 -23.53 -15.64
C PHE A 231 -10.13 -22.65 -16.74
N SER A 232 -10.28 -23.05 -18.00
CA SER A 232 -9.96 -22.14 -19.11
C SER A 232 -10.99 -21.00 -19.22
N PRO A 233 -10.64 -19.86 -19.84
CA PRO A 233 -11.60 -18.77 -20.07
C PRO A 233 -12.86 -19.23 -20.83
N GLU A 234 -12.72 -20.10 -21.83
CA GLU A 234 -13.85 -20.67 -22.58
C GLU A 234 -14.75 -21.55 -21.70
N GLU A 235 -14.16 -22.45 -20.91
CA GLU A 235 -14.91 -23.31 -19.98
C GLU A 235 -15.65 -22.49 -18.92
N ALA A 236 -15.03 -21.42 -18.42
CA ALA A 236 -15.63 -20.51 -17.45
C ALA A 236 -16.85 -19.78 -18.03
N ILE A 237 -16.81 -19.38 -19.31
CA ILE A 237 -17.95 -18.76 -20.00
C ILE A 237 -19.11 -19.72 -20.14
N GLU A 238 -18.85 -20.97 -20.56
CA GLU A 238 -19.88 -21.99 -20.74
C GLU A 238 -20.54 -22.35 -19.40
N GLU A 239 -19.76 -22.58 -18.35
CA GLU A 239 -20.29 -23.01 -17.05
C GLU A 239 -21.10 -21.90 -16.36
N LEU A 240 -20.65 -20.64 -16.46
CA LEU A 240 -21.36 -19.49 -15.92
C LEU A 240 -22.50 -19.00 -16.84
N GLY A 241 -22.52 -19.47 -18.09
CA GLY A 241 -23.48 -19.07 -19.11
C GLY A 241 -23.38 -17.58 -19.44
N LEU A 242 -22.17 -17.04 -19.57
CA LEU A 242 -21.90 -15.60 -19.70
C LEU A 242 -21.97 -15.08 -21.14
N GLU A 243 -22.33 -15.91 -22.11
CA GLU A 243 -22.54 -15.50 -23.49
C GLU A 243 -23.50 -14.30 -23.57
N LYS A 244 -23.07 -13.27 -24.31
CA LYS A 244 -23.80 -12.02 -24.42
C LYS A 244 -25.16 -12.22 -25.07
N MET A 245 -26.17 -11.72 -24.37
CA MET A 245 -27.55 -11.74 -24.86
C MET A 245 -27.72 -10.71 -25.99
N SER A 246 -28.42 -11.08 -27.06
CA SER A 246 -28.68 -10.14 -28.15
C SER A 246 -29.60 -9.00 -27.69
N ARG A 247 -29.51 -7.83 -28.33
CA ARG A 247 -30.38 -6.67 -28.02
C ARG A 247 -31.88 -7.04 -28.04
N LYS A 248 -32.30 -7.91 -28.97
CA LYS A 248 -33.69 -8.34 -29.09
C LYS A 248 -34.15 -9.18 -27.89
N GLU A 249 -33.36 -10.17 -27.49
CA GLU A 249 -33.66 -11.01 -26.33
C GLU A 249 -33.69 -10.17 -25.04
N LEU A 250 -32.78 -9.19 -24.93
CA LEU A 250 -32.76 -8.26 -23.80
C LEU A 250 -34.00 -7.35 -23.78
N GLU A 251 -34.43 -6.83 -24.93
CA GLU A 251 -35.66 -6.05 -25.05
C GLU A 251 -36.93 -6.84 -24.69
N GLU A 252 -37.00 -8.11 -25.07
CA GLU A 252 -38.10 -9.03 -24.72
C GLU A 252 -38.12 -9.30 -23.22
N LEU A 253 -36.97 -9.62 -22.62
CA LEU A 253 -36.83 -9.84 -21.19
C LEU A 253 -37.23 -8.61 -20.36
N ILE A 254 -36.78 -7.43 -20.78
CA ILE A 254 -37.14 -6.16 -20.13
C ILE A 254 -38.64 -5.90 -20.25
N SER A 255 -39.23 -6.15 -21.42
CA SER A 255 -40.69 -5.99 -21.63
C SER A 255 -41.50 -6.94 -20.75
N GLU A 256 -41.03 -8.19 -20.59
CA GLU A 256 -41.62 -9.17 -19.68
C GLU A 256 -41.54 -8.70 -18.21
N ILE A 257 -40.42 -8.13 -17.78
CA ILE A 257 -40.23 -7.63 -16.41
C ILE A 257 -41.12 -6.40 -16.16
N ILE A 258 -41.18 -5.47 -17.11
CA ILE A 258 -42.06 -4.28 -17.06
C ILE A 258 -43.52 -4.70 -16.92
N SER A 259 -43.98 -5.67 -17.71
CA SER A 259 -45.37 -6.18 -17.62
C SER A 259 -45.66 -6.87 -16.29
N LYS A 260 -44.73 -7.67 -15.76
CA LYS A 260 -44.88 -8.36 -14.47
C LYS A 260 -44.76 -7.44 -13.25
N LYS A 261 -44.20 -6.24 -13.42
CA LYS A 261 -43.98 -5.24 -12.36
C LYS A 261 -44.65 -3.90 -12.68
N SER A 262 -45.78 -3.94 -13.38
CA SER A 262 -46.57 -2.75 -13.74
C SER A 262 -46.98 -1.91 -12.53
N ASP A 263 -47.19 -2.54 -11.37
CA ASP A 263 -47.60 -1.85 -10.15
C ASP A 263 -46.49 -0.95 -9.60
N LEU A 264 -45.24 -1.40 -9.72
CA LEU A 264 -44.06 -0.66 -9.27
C LEU A 264 -43.79 0.58 -10.12
N ILE A 265 -44.13 0.50 -11.41
CA ILE A 265 -44.04 1.62 -12.37
C ILE A 265 -45.13 2.66 -12.10
N LYS A 266 -46.36 2.21 -11.78
CA LYS A 266 -47.48 3.10 -11.43
C LYS A 266 -47.25 3.85 -10.12
N GLU A 267 -46.58 3.23 -9.16
CA GLU A 267 -46.33 3.80 -7.83
C GLU A 267 -45.14 4.78 -7.82
N ARG A 268 -44.07 4.50 -8.58
CA ARG A 268 -42.80 5.26 -8.52
C ARG A 268 -42.45 6.07 -9.77
N GLY A 269 -43.19 5.94 -10.87
CA GLY A 269 -42.96 6.72 -12.09
C GLY A 269 -41.53 6.56 -12.63
N ASP A 270 -40.81 7.68 -12.82
CA ASP A 270 -39.42 7.67 -13.31
C ASP A 270 -38.43 7.07 -12.29
N HIS A 271 -38.74 7.12 -10.99
CA HIS A 271 -37.90 6.50 -9.95
C HIS A 271 -38.04 4.96 -9.89
N ALA A 272 -38.79 4.36 -10.82
CA ALA A 272 -38.87 2.90 -10.95
C ALA A 272 -37.64 2.30 -11.68
N ILE A 273 -36.79 3.11 -12.29
CA ILE A 273 -35.62 2.64 -13.05
C ILE A 273 -34.63 1.88 -12.16
N ASP A 274 -34.20 2.43 -11.02
CA ASP A 274 -33.19 1.77 -10.17
C ASP A 274 -33.64 0.40 -9.62
N PRO A 275 -34.88 0.26 -9.10
CA PRO A 275 -35.39 -1.05 -8.69
C PRO A 275 -35.53 -2.04 -9.85
N LEU A 276 -35.94 -1.57 -11.04
CA LEU A 276 -36.07 -2.42 -12.23
C LEU A 276 -34.69 -2.84 -12.76
N MET A 277 -33.70 -1.95 -12.71
CA MET A 277 -32.31 -2.25 -13.05
C MET A 277 -31.80 -3.41 -12.22
N GLY A 278 -31.97 -3.38 -10.89
CA GLY A 278 -31.55 -4.48 -10.02
C GLY A 278 -32.23 -5.82 -10.36
N LEU A 279 -33.51 -5.79 -10.76
CA LEU A 279 -34.24 -7.00 -11.17
C LEU A 279 -33.79 -7.54 -12.53
N VAL A 280 -33.56 -6.65 -13.50
CA VAL A 280 -33.08 -7.03 -14.83
C VAL A 280 -31.67 -7.58 -14.73
N MET A 281 -30.75 -6.87 -14.06
CA MET A 281 -29.36 -7.33 -13.87
C MET A 281 -29.29 -8.69 -13.17
N LYS A 282 -30.15 -8.94 -12.16
CA LYS A 282 -30.24 -10.25 -11.49
C LYS A 282 -30.71 -11.38 -12.42
N LYS A 283 -31.59 -11.09 -13.38
CA LYS A 283 -32.07 -12.05 -14.38
C LYS A 283 -31.04 -12.26 -15.50
N VAL A 284 -30.35 -11.21 -15.91
CA VAL A 284 -29.35 -11.21 -16.98
C VAL A 284 -28.05 -11.90 -16.53
N ARG A 285 -27.73 -11.93 -15.22
CA ARG A 285 -26.57 -12.65 -14.66
C ARG A 285 -25.25 -12.35 -15.39
N GLY A 286 -24.98 -11.08 -15.69
CA GLY A 286 -23.74 -10.67 -16.37
C GLY A 286 -23.70 -10.90 -17.88
N LYS A 287 -24.81 -11.31 -18.52
CA LYS A 287 -24.91 -11.45 -19.98
C LYS A 287 -25.12 -10.14 -20.76
N ALA A 288 -25.28 -9.00 -20.09
CA ALA A 288 -25.43 -7.69 -20.74
C ALA A 288 -24.85 -6.57 -19.87
N ASP A 289 -24.29 -5.57 -20.53
CA ASP A 289 -23.71 -4.40 -19.89
C ASP A 289 -24.80 -3.50 -19.28
N GLY A 290 -24.54 -2.97 -18.08
CA GLY A 290 -25.51 -2.15 -17.35
C GLY A 290 -25.95 -0.89 -18.11
N GLU A 291 -25.06 -0.28 -18.88
CA GLU A 291 -25.37 0.88 -19.73
C GLU A 291 -26.42 0.55 -20.79
N LEU A 292 -26.26 -0.58 -21.50
CA LEU A 292 -27.21 -1.02 -22.52
C LEU A 292 -28.57 -1.38 -21.89
N VAL A 293 -28.56 -2.00 -20.71
CA VAL A 293 -29.78 -2.31 -19.96
C VAL A 293 -30.50 -1.01 -19.55
N HIS A 294 -29.75 0.00 -19.11
CA HIS A 294 -30.30 1.31 -18.75
C HIS A 294 -30.97 1.99 -19.94
N GLU A 295 -30.27 2.09 -21.08
CA GLU A 295 -30.76 2.70 -22.31
C GLU A 295 -32.10 2.07 -22.74
N ILE A 296 -32.16 0.74 -22.80
CA ILE A 296 -33.37 0.02 -23.22
C ILE A 296 -34.51 0.19 -22.20
N LEU A 297 -34.21 0.17 -20.91
CA LEU A 297 -35.20 0.41 -19.85
C LEU A 297 -35.82 1.81 -19.97
N GLU A 298 -35.00 2.85 -20.15
CA GLU A 298 -35.48 4.22 -20.33
C GLU A 298 -36.36 4.35 -21.57
N GLU A 299 -35.93 3.80 -22.71
CA GLU A 299 -36.70 3.83 -23.95
C GLU A 299 -38.07 3.15 -23.80
N LYS A 300 -38.10 1.98 -23.16
CA LYS A 300 -39.34 1.20 -22.96
C LYS A 300 -40.27 1.87 -21.95
N LEU A 301 -39.74 2.45 -20.87
CA LEU A 301 -40.55 3.18 -19.89
C LEU A 301 -41.16 4.46 -20.49
N ARG A 302 -40.42 5.19 -21.34
CA ARG A 302 -40.97 6.34 -22.08
C ARG A 302 -42.11 5.92 -23.00
N LYS A 303 -41.95 4.83 -23.75
CA LYS A 303 -43.00 4.28 -24.62
C LYS A 303 -44.21 3.73 -23.84
N TYR A 304 -44.01 3.22 -22.62
CA TYR A 304 -45.08 2.70 -21.78
C TYR A 304 -45.94 3.80 -21.13
N LYS A 305 -45.41 5.02 -21.02
CA LYS A 305 -46.12 6.21 -20.52
C LYS A 305 -46.94 6.96 -21.59
N THR A 306 -46.72 6.66 -22.88
CA THR A 306 -47.44 7.26 -24.01
C THR A 306 -48.64 6.40 -24.39
#